data_AF-A0A0D7AMB7-F1
#
_entry.id   AF-A0A0D7AMB7-F1
#
_cell.length_a   1.000
_cell.length_b   1.000
_cell.length_c   1.000
_cell.angle_alpha   90.00
_cell.angle_beta   90.00
_cell.angle_gamma   90.00
#
_symmetry.space_group_name_H-M   'P 1'
#
loop_
_entity.id
_entity.type
_entity.pdbx_description
1 polymer ?
#
loop_
_entity_poly.entity_id
_entity_poly.type
_entity_poly.pdbx_seq_one_letter_code
_entity_poly.pdbx_strand_id
1 'polypeptide(L)' 'DVRLDKNDVDVVASRAFLSNYYGGNTQATFPKVRKEKVAEHGLNDFMYPSLVINPMAPQVPGFPGLWFSP' A
#
# COMPACT_ATOMS: atom_id res chain seq x y z
N ASP A 1 7.46 -10.37 17.35
CA ASP A 1 6.65 -10.98 16.28
C ASP A 1 5.19 -10.66 16.56
N VAL A 2 4.55 -9.85 15.71
CA VAL A 2 3.15 -9.42 15.92
C VAL A 2 2.27 -10.31 15.05
N ARG A 3 1.52 -11.23 15.66
CA ARG A 3 0.52 -12.04 14.95
C ARG A 3 -0.75 -11.21 14.79
N LEU A 4 -1.09 -10.87 13.56
CA LEU A 4 -2.38 -10.28 13.21
C LEU A 4 -3.44 -11.37 13.21
N ASP A 5 -4.66 -11.04 13.64
CA ASP A 5 -5.80 -11.95 13.46
C ASP A 5 -6.10 -12.09 11.97
N LYS A 6 -6.69 -13.21 11.57
CA LYS A 6 -7.10 -13.45 10.19
C LYS A 6 -8.01 -12.34 9.66
N ASN A 7 -8.87 -11.81 10.54
CA ASN A 7 -9.77 -10.72 10.20
C ASN A 7 -9.04 -9.41 9.86
N ASP A 8 -7.83 -9.19 10.40
CA ASP A 8 -7.05 -7.97 10.13
C ASP A 8 -6.32 -8.05 8.78
N VAL A 9 -5.86 -9.24 8.38
CA VAL A 9 -5.14 -9.45 7.12
C VAL A 9 -6.08 -9.50 5.91
N ASP A 10 -7.32 -9.93 6.10
CA ASP A 10 -8.33 -10.06 5.03
C ASP A 10 -9.01 -8.72 4.68
N VAL A 11 -8.52 -7.58 5.21
CA VAL A 11 -9.05 -6.24 4.91
C VAL A 11 -8.38 -5.62 3.69
N VAL A 12 -9.19 -5.07 2.77
CA VAL A 12 -8.67 -4.26 1.65
C VAL A 12 -8.29 -2.87 2.14
N ALA A 13 -7.00 -2.54 2.07
CA ALA A 13 -6.55 -1.16 2.20
C ALA A 13 -6.83 -0.40 0.89
N SER A 14 -7.95 0.33 0.85
CA SER A 14 -8.29 1.14 -0.32
C SER A 14 -7.28 2.29 -0.51
N ARG A 15 -7.08 2.73 -1.77
CA ARG A 15 -6.22 3.89 -2.05
C ARG A 15 -6.71 5.18 -1.38
N ALA A 16 -8.03 5.32 -1.20
CA ALA A 16 -8.61 6.44 -0.47
C ALA A 16 -8.20 6.40 1.01
N PHE A 17 -8.28 5.23 1.65
CA PHE A 17 -7.80 5.03 3.02
C PHE A 17 -6.31 5.36 3.14
N LEU A 18 -5.49 4.78 2.26
CA LEU A 18 -4.03 5.00 2.28
C LEU A 18 -3.68 6.48 2.08
N SER A 19 -4.32 7.14 1.11
CA SER A 19 -4.11 8.57 0.84
C SER A 19 -4.53 9.46 2.00
N ASN A 20 -5.60 9.13 2.71
CA ASN A 20 -6.08 9.93 3.84
C ASN A 20 -5.20 9.74 5.08
N TYR A 21 -4.81 8.50 5.37
CA TYR A 21 -4.05 8.17 6.57
C TYR A 21 -2.56 8.48 6.42
N TYR A 22 -1.93 7.94 5.38
CA TYR A 22 -0.50 8.05 5.11
C TYR A 22 -0.13 9.20 4.16
N GLY A 23 -1.11 9.89 3.56
CA GLY A 23 -0.85 10.94 2.57
C GLY A 23 -0.60 10.39 1.16
N GLY A 24 -0.22 11.29 0.24
CA GLY A 24 -0.09 10.95 -1.18
C GLY A 24 -1.36 11.25 -1.98
N ASN A 25 -1.64 10.44 -3.00
CA ASN A 25 -2.85 10.55 -3.80
C ASN A 25 -3.35 9.17 -4.24
N THR A 26 -4.57 9.13 -4.80
CA THR A 26 -5.24 7.88 -5.17
C THR A 26 -4.89 7.36 -6.55
N GLN A 27 -4.21 8.14 -7.40
CA GLN A 27 -4.00 7.84 -8.82
C GLN A 27 -2.58 7.33 -9.12
N ALA A 28 -1.57 7.93 -8.51
CA ALA A 28 -0.17 7.62 -8.77
C ALA A 28 0.20 6.22 -8.28
N THR A 29 1.04 5.53 -9.06
CA THR A 29 1.65 4.26 -8.65
C THR A 29 2.67 4.47 -7.54
N PHE A 30 3.46 5.54 -7.61
CA PHE A 30 4.45 5.93 -6.60
C PHE A 30 4.09 7.32 -6.07
N PRO A 31 3.11 7.42 -5.16
CA PRO A 31 2.67 8.71 -4.67
C PRO A 31 3.72 9.35 -3.75
N LYS A 32 3.95 10.65 -3.94
CA LYS A 32 4.78 11.43 -3.03
C LYS A 32 3.99 11.78 -1.77
N VAL A 33 4.44 11.29 -0.62
CA VAL A 33 3.85 11.61 0.69
C VAL A 33 4.28 13.02 1.14
N ARG A 34 3.37 13.74 1.78
CA ARG A 34 3.64 15.09 2.31
C ARG A 34 4.56 15.01 3.51
N LYS A 35 5.46 15.98 3.68
CA LYS A 35 6.49 15.96 4.74
C LYS A 35 5.90 15.83 6.15
N GLU A 36 4.73 16.42 6.38
CA GLU A 36 4.03 16.39 7.67
C GLU A 36 3.60 14.96 8.03
N LYS A 37 3.15 14.19 7.03
CA LYS A 37 2.77 12.78 7.20
C LYS A 37 3.99 11.88 7.38
N VAL A 38 5.05 12.12 6.62
CA VAL A 38 6.34 11.42 6.82
C VAL A 38 6.87 11.68 8.24
N ALA A 39 6.73 12.89 8.79
CA ALA A 39 7.13 13.19 10.16
C ALA A 39 6.27 12.46 11.22
N GLU A 40 4.99 12.21 10.93
CA GLU A 40 4.06 11.51 11.82
C GLU A 40 4.33 9.99 11.89
N HIS A 41 4.47 9.33 10.74
CA HIS A 41 4.56 7.87 10.68
C HIS A 41 5.89 7.31 10.15
N GLY A 42 6.80 8.15 9.65
CA GLY A 42 8.16 7.75 9.24
C GLY A 42 8.25 6.97 7.92
N LEU A 43 7.16 6.87 7.14
CA LEU A 43 7.11 6.08 5.90
C LEU A 43 7.07 7.01 4.68
N ASN A 44 7.81 6.69 3.62
CA ASN A 44 7.84 7.52 2.41
C ASN A 44 7.95 6.71 1.09
N ASP A 45 8.12 5.40 1.15
CA ASP A 45 8.39 4.55 -0.01
C ASP A 45 7.16 3.71 -0.38
N PHE A 46 6.06 4.41 -0.71
CA PHE A 46 4.80 3.77 -1.06
C PHE A 46 4.73 3.37 -2.54
N MET A 47 4.15 2.20 -2.79
CA MET A 47 3.84 1.72 -4.13
C MET A 47 2.43 1.12 -4.17
N TYR A 48 1.61 1.62 -5.08
CA TYR A 48 0.26 1.13 -5.35
C TYR A 48 0.21 0.65 -6.82
N PRO A 49 0.61 -0.60 -7.11
CA PRO A 49 0.54 -1.12 -8.47
C PRO A 49 -0.92 -1.38 -8.88
N SER A 50 -1.22 -1.23 -10.17
CA SER A 50 -2.38 -1.88 -10.78
C SER A 50 -1.96 -3.25 -11.32
N LEU A 51 -2.92 -4.14 -11.56
CA LEU A 51 -2.65 -5.44 -12.17
C LEU A 51 -2.07 -5.33 -13.59
N VAL A 52 -2.23 -4.18 -14.26
CA VAL A 52 -1.59 -3.89 -15.55
C VAL A 52 -0.08 -3.70 -15.40
N ILE A 53 0.35 -3.04 -14.32
CA ILE A 53 1.77 -2.76 -14.04
C ILE A 53 2.43 -3.96 -13.35
N ASN A 54 1.73 -4.61 -12.42
CA ASN A 54 2.19 -5.83 -11.77
C ASN A 54 1.06 -6.87 -11.72
N PRO A 55 0.99 -7.78 -12.70
CA PRO A 55 0.00 -8.87 -12.72
C PRO A 55 0.06 -9.79 -11.50
N MET A 56 1.22 -9.83 -10.83
CA MET A 56 1.48 -10.64 -9.63
C MET A 56 1.31 -9.85 -8.33
N ALA A 57 0.77 -8.63 -8.39
CA ALA A 57 0.34 -7.91 -7.19
C ALA A 57 -0.81 -8.66 -6.50
N PRO A 58 -1.07 -8.39 -5.19
CA PRO A 58 -2.18 -9.01 -4.48
C PRO A 58 -3.51 -8.83 -5.23
N GLN A 59 -4.17 -9.93 -5.57
CA GLN A 59 -5.48 -9.92 -6.25
C GLN A 59 -6.64 -10.09 -5.26
N VAL A 60 -6.35 -10.64 -4.08
CA VAL A 60 -7.32 -10.96 -3.02
C VAL A 60 -6.76 -10.40 -1.71
N PRO A 61 -7.60 -9.91 -0.78
CA PRO A 61 -7.15 -9.43 0.52
C PRO A 61 -6.35 -10.51 1.26
N GLY A 62 -5.33 -10.11 2.02
CA GLY A 62 -4.49 -11.05 2.78
C GLY A 62 -3.47 -11.84 1.96
N PHE A 63 -3.55 -11.84 0.62
CA PHE A 63 -2.59 -12.56 -0.22
C PHE A 63 -1.33 -11.72 -0.48
N PRO A 64 -0.13 -12.32 -0.41
CA PRO A 64 1.08 -11.63 -0.82
C PRO A 64 1.11 -11.41 -2.33
N GLY A 65 1.85 -10.39 -2.77
CA GLY A 65 2.17 -10.16 -4.17
C GLY A 65 3.67 -10.29 -4.41
N LEU A 66 4.05 -10.57 -5.65
CA LEU A 66 5.45 -10.66 -6.07
C LEU A 66 5.81 -9.41 -6.89
N TRP A 67 6.98 -8.85 -6.63
CA TRP A 67 7.56 -7.77 -7.41
C TRP A 67 8.88 -8.22 -8.00
N PHE A 68 8.97 -8.23 -9.33
CA PHE A 68 10.17 -8.64 -10.06
C PHE A 68 10.90 -7.38 -10.53
N SER A 69 12.04 -7.08 -9.90
CA SER A 69 12.97 -6.07 -10.38
C SER A 69 14.02 -6.75 -11.27
N PRO A 70 14.44 -6.12 -12.39
CA PRO A 70 15.67 -6.50 -13.10
C PRO A 70 16.90 -6.45 -12.17
#